data_AF-A0A7C4QVX6-F1
#
_entry.id   AF-A0A7C4QVX6-F1
#
_cell.length_a   1.000
_cell.length_b   1.000
_cell.length_c   1.000
_cell.angle_alpha   90.00
_cell.angle_beta   90.00
_cell.angle_gamma   90.00
#
_symmetry.space_group_name_H-M   'P 1'
#
loop_
_entity.id
_entity.type
_entity.pdbx_description
1 polymer ?
#
loop_
_entity_poly.entity_id
_entity_poly.type
_entity_poly.pdbx_seq_one_letter_code
_entity_poly.pdbx_strand_id
1 'polypeptide(L)'
;MKRWAALVLAFYAVAFVVLTAPMVLLGTANIDLGQRAWVRLAFTTDPLEAIAEVYFYWGYWVWLAVMLAGQALLLLVPMDVARERPVSRRKLMAPVVVAAFFFANLVLAGVFCLLFAQFRDSAPDKVLFWTNYGLPEDLAAPAQAAMQKTFGFKLGNWDRTRLGILSILLLLWGAWTFIFYYLTRHKSAQAAQQRLLSWLLKGSILEFLVAVPCHVVVRGREDCCAPAGTFWGMAAGLAVMLLCFGPGLFFLFRNRLQRLRPPAPITDRQVRAGHGPESAANE
;
A
#
# COMPACT_ATOMS: atom_id res chain seq x y z
N MET A 1 -6.36 23.25 6.13
CA MET A 1 -6.32 22.08 5.22
C MET A 1 -5.02 21.30 5.32
N LYS A 2 -3.83 21.91 5.12
CA LYS A 2 -2.53 21.20 5.31
C LYS A 2 -2.38 20.58 6.71
N ARG A 3 -2.84 21.28 7.76
CA ARG A 3 -2.86 20.78 9.16
C ARG A 3 -3.72 19.52 9.34
N TRP A 4 -4.84 19.41 8.61
CA TRP A 4 -5.71 18.23 8.67
C TRP A 4 -5.08 17.03 7.96
N ALA A 5 -4.50 17.24 6.78
CA ALA A 5 -3.77 16.18 6.08
C ALA A 5 -2.58 15.67 6.92
N ALA A 6 -1.86 16.57 7.59
CA ALA A 6 -0.78 16.20 8.50
C ALA A 6 -1.28 15.41 9.72
N LEU A 7 -2.44 15.77 10.30
CA LEU A 7 -3.04 15.03 11.40
C LEU A 7 -3.44 13.62 10.98
N VAL A 8 -4.08 13.46 9.82
CA VAL A 8 -4.42 12.14 9.26
C VAL A 8 -3.15 11.33 9.03
N LEU A 9 -2.11 11.93 8.43
CA LEU A 9 -0.85 11.25 8.19
C LEU A 9 -0.16 10.80 9.49
N ALA A 10 -0.17 11.64 10.52
CA ALA A 10 0.36 11.31 11.84
C ALA A 10 -0.41 10.16 12.49
N PHE A 11 -1.75 10.18 12.41
CA PHE A 11 -2.58 9.08 12.90
C PHE A 11 -2.28 7.77 12.17
N TYR A 12 -2.09 7.82 10.84
CA TYR A 12 -1.66 6.66 10.06
C TYR A 12 -0.28 6.15 10.45
N ALA A 13 0.68 7.04 10.70
CA ALA A 13 2.02 6.65 11.16
C ALA A 13 1.93 5.91 12.50
N VAL A 14 1.18 6.45 13.46
CA VAL A 14 0.95 5.79 14.75
C VAL A 14 0.22 4.46 14.55
N ALA A 15 -0.83 4.42 13.74
CA ALA A 15 -1.58 3.19 13.48
C ALA A 15 -0.69 2.10 12.87
N PHE A 16 0.18 2.45 11.92
CA PHE A 16 1.13 1.51 11.34
C PHE A 16 2.11 0.97 12.37
N VAL A 17 2.74 1.84 13.16
CA VAL A 17 3.67 1.43 14.22
C VAL A 17 2.96 0.58 15.27
N VAL A 18 1.76 0.96 15.71
CA VAL A 18 1.03 0.19 16.73
C VAL A 18 0.57 -1.16 16.17
N LEU A 19 0.08 -1.22 14.93
CA LEU A 19 -0.42 -2.45 14.32
C LEU A 19 0.69 -3.40 13.88
N THR A 20 1.92 -2.92 13.65
CA THR A 20 3.04 -3.80 13.32
C THR A 20 3.44 -4.70 14.49
N ALA A 21 3.32 -4.23 15.73
CA ALA A 21 3.61 -5.04 16.91
C ALA A 21 2.77 -6.33 17.02
N PRO A 22 1.41 -6.28 17.06
CA PRO A 22 0.60 -7.49 17.11
C PRO A 22 0.78 -8.35 15.86
N MET A 23 1.12 -7.75 14.71
CA MET A 23 1.43 -8.49 13.49
C MET A 23 2.70 -9.32 13.65
N VAL A 24 3.80 -8.72 14.12
CA VAL A 24 5.06 -9.43 14.42
C VAL A 24 4.82 -10.55 15.42
N LEU A 25 4.03 -10.28 16.47
CA LEU A 25 3.66 -11.30 17.45
C LEU A 25 2.89 -12.46 16.82
N LEU A 26 1.93 -12.20 15.92
CA LEU A 26 1.23 -13.27 15.20
C LEU A 26 2.18 -14.06 14.29
N GLY A 27 3.16 -13.38 13.69
CA GLY A 27 4.21 -13.99 12.87
C GLY A 27 5.16 -14.90 13.65
N THR A 28 5.39 -14.63 14.94
CA THR A 28 6.26 -15.45 15.83
C THR A 28 5.50 -16.39 16.76
N ALA A 29 4.19 -16.22 16.94
CA ALA A 29 3.36 -17.07 17.79
C ALA A 29 3.07 -18.45 17.18
N ASN A 30 3.73 -19.50 17.64
CA ASN A 30 3.37 -20.87 17.32
C ASN A 30 1.95 -21.19 17.80
N ILE A 31 1.10 -21.64 16.87
CA ILE A 31 -0.30 -22.00 17.15
C ILE A 31 -0.35 -23.51 17.30
N ASP A 32 -0.32 -23.98 18.54
CA ASP A 32 -0.51 -25.40 18.83
C ASP A 32 -2.03 -25.71 18.84
N LEU A 33 -2.49 -26.40 17.80
CA LEU A 33 -3.85 -26.95 17.68
C LEU A 33 -3.96 -28.31 18.37
N GLY A 34 -3.21 -28.53 19.46
CA GLY A 34 -3.26 -29.73 20.27
C GLY A 34 -4.70 -30.11 20.66
N GLN A 35 -4.91 -31.41 20.91
CA GLN A 35 -6.17 -32.13 21.12
C GLN A 35 -7.16 -31.56 22.18
N ARG A 36 -6.90 -30.41 22.81
CA ARG A 36 -7.75 -29.76 23.82
C ARG A 36 -8.30 -28.45 23.26
N ALA A 37 -9.59 -28.20 23.53
CA ALA A 37 -10.47 -27.22 22.90
C ALA A 37 -10.11 -25.71 23.01
N TRP A 38 -8.85 -25.34 23.22
CA TRP A 38 -8.42 -23.96 23.39
C TRP A 38 -7.04 -23.71 22.76
N VAL A 39 -6.94 -22.63 21.97
CA VAL A 39 -5.72 -22.23 21.26
C VAL A 39 -4.66 -21.72 22.24
N ARG A 40 -3.51 -22.38 22.32
CA ARG A 40 -2.32 -21.85 23.01
C ARG A 40 -1.45 -21.10 22.02
N LEU A 41 -1.21 -19.81 22.28
CA LEU A 41 -0.18 -19.02 21.61
C LEU A 41 1.14 -19.26 22.36
N ALA A 42 2.05 -20.00 21.75
CA ALA A 42 3.41 -20.20 22.26
C ALA A 42 4.39 -19.40 21.40
N PHE A 43 5.08 -18.42 21.97
CA PHE A 43 6.04 -17.62 21.22
C PHE A 43 7.40 -18.33 21.16
N THR A 44 8.02 -18.35 19.98
CA THR A 44 9.36 -18.96 19.77
C THR A 44 10.48 -18.15 20.40
N THR A 45 10.24 -16.85 20.60
CA THR A 45 11.20 -15.86 21.07
C THR A 45 10.48 -14.91 22.02
N ASP A 46 11.23 -14.20 22.86
CA ASP A 46 10.64 -13.22 23.75
C ASP A 46 9.88 -12.16 22.93
N PRO A 47 8.57 -11.93 23.20
CA PRO A 47 7.72 -11.03 22.42
C PRO A 47 8.32 -9.63 22.20
N LEU A 48 8.98 -9.10 23.23
CA LEU A 48 9.58 -7.76 23.20
C LEU A 48 10.84 -7.71 22.32
N GLU A 49 11.66 -8.77 22.32
CA GLU A 49 12.86 -8.85 21.50
C GLU A 49 12.49 -8.92 20.02
N ALA A 50 11.49 -9.74 19.67
CA ALA A 50 11.00 -9.85 18.30
C ALA A 50 10.47 -8.51 17.75
N ILE A 51 9.75 -7.74 18.56
CA ILE A 51 9.28 -6.40 18.17
C ILE A 51 10.46 -5.43 18.03
N ALA A 52 11.38 -5.45 18.99
CA ALA A 52 12.54 -4.57 19.00
C ALA A 52 13.42 -4.79 17.76
N GLU A 53 13.68 -6.05 17.39
CA GLU A 53 14.48 -6.40 16.22
C GLU A 53 13.91 -5.77 14.93
N VAL A 54 12.59 -5.86 14.74
CA VAL A 54 11.91 -5.26 13.58
C VAL A 54 12.00 -3.73 13.62
N TYR A 55 11.86 -3.10 14.78
CA TYR A 55 11.92 -1.64 14.90
C TYR A 55 13.34 -1.06 14.82
N PHE A 56 14.36 -1.84 15.17
CA PHE A 56 15.75 -1.45 14.95
C PHE A 56 16.21 -1.70 13.51
N TYR A 57 15.47 -2.48 12.73
CA TYR A 57 15.77 -2.68 11.33
C TYR A 57 15.48 -1.43 10.50
N TRP A 58 16.51 -0.83 9.90
CA TRP A 58 16.36 0.40 9.10
C TRP A 58 15.38 0.24 7.92
N GLY A 59 15.31 -0.96 7.34
CA GLY A 59 14.41 -1.24 6.22
C GLY A 59 12.93 -1.10 6.58
N TYR A 60 12.56 -1.33 7.84
CA TYR A 60 11.20 -1.11 8.34
C TYR A 60 10.81 0.37 8.22
N TRP A 61 11.69 1.29 8.63
CA TRP A 61 11.44 2.72 8.56
C TRP A 61 11.38 3.23 7.13
N VAL A 62 12.18 2.67 6.23
CA VAL A 62 12.09 2.97 4.80
C VAL A 62 10.76 2.51 4.23
N TRP A 63 10.30 1.30 4.55
CA TRP A 63 8.99 0.81 4.15
C TRP A 63 7.86 1.70 4.69
N LEU A 64 7.92 2.08 5.97
CA LEU A 64 6.94 2.97 6.59
C LEU A 64 6.92 4.34 5.90
N ALA A 65 8.09 4.91 5.60
CA ALA A 65 8.20 6.17 4.88
C ALA A 65 7.57 6.09 3.48
N VAL A 66 7.78 4.98 2.76
CA VAL A 66 7.15 4.74 1.44
C VAL A 66 5.62 4.66 1.56
N MET A 67 5.10 3.94 2.55
CA MET A 67 3.65 3.83 2.82
C MET A 67 3.04 5.21 3.13
N LEU A 68 3.68 5.99 4.01
CA LEU A 68 3.23 7.33 4.38
C LEU A 68 3.33 8.31 3.20
N ALA A 69 4.38 8.23 2.39
CA ALA A 69 4.52 9.04 1.18
C ALA A 69 3.38 8.75 0.19
N GLY A 70 3.07 7.47 -0.05
CA GLY A 70 1.96 7.09 -0.92
C GLY A 70 0.62 7.60 -0.40
N GLN A 71 0.39 7.54 0.92
CA GLN A 71 -0.82 8.09 1.55
C GLN A 71 -0.89 9.62 1.41
N ALA A 72 0.23 10.31 1.61
CA ALA A 72 0.31 11.75 1.43
C ALA A 72 -0.01 12.16 -0.02
N LEU A 73 0.56 11.47 -1.02
CA LEU A 73 0.26 11.72 -2.43
C LEU A 73 -1.22 11.44 -2.76
N LEU A 74 -1.79 10.36 -2.22
CA LEU A 74 -3.19 10.01 -2.43
C LEU A 74 -4.16 10.96 -1.73
N LEU A 75 -3.77 11.64 -0.65
CA LEU A 75 -4.59 12.64 0.05
C LEU A 75 -4.44 14.06 -0.52
N LEU A 76 -3.25 14.43 -0.99
CA LEU A 76 -3.00 15.79 -1.51
C LEU A 76 -3.79 16.09 -2.78
N VAL A 77 -4.00 15.08 -3.65
CA VAL A 77 -4.69 15.26 -4.93
C VAL A 77 -6.21 15.47 -4.76
N PRO A 78 -6.95 14.65 -3.96
CA PRO A 78 -8.36 14.90 -3.62
C PRO A 78 -8.64 16.27 -2.99
N MET A 79 -7.69 16.83 -2.21
CA MET A 79 -7.89 18.12 -1.56
C MET A 79 -8.02 19.28 -2.54
N ASP A 80 -7.35 19.20 -3.70
CA ASP A 80 -7.49 20.20 -4.76
C ASP A 80 -8.82 20.03 -5.50
N VAL A 81 -9.28 18.79 -5.69
CA VAL A 81 -10.60 18.47 -6.31
C VAL A 81 -11.75 18.93 -5.41
N ALA A 82 -11.61 18.74 -4.10
CA ALA A 82 -12.59 19.15 -3.09
C ALA A 82 -12.67 20.68 -2.91
N ARG A 83 -11.87 21.47 -3.63
CA ARG A 83 -11.94 22.94 -3.64
C ARG A 83 -12.77 23.50 -4.80
N GLU A 84 -13.49 22.67 -5.54
CA GLU A 84 -14.31 23.07 -6.71
C GLU A 84 -13.51 23.81 -7.80
N ARG A 85 -12.18 23.70 -7.75
CA ARG A 85 -11.32 24.21 -8.82
C ARG A 85 -11.22 23.15 -9.92
N PRO A 86 -11.35 23.51 -11.20
CA PRO A 86 -11.12 22.58 -12.30
C PRO A 86 -9.70 22.03 -12.18
N VAL A 87 -9.61 20.75 -11.88
CA VAL A 87 -8.33 20.07 -11.63
C VAL A 87 -7.74 19.74 -12.99
N SER A 88 -6.54 20.25 -13.27
CA SER A 88 -5.85 19.89 -14.50
C SER A 88 -5.58 18.38 -14.53
N ARG A 89 -5.86 17.73 -15.66
CA ARG A 89 -5.68 16.28 -15.85
C ARG A 89 -4.25 15.80 -15.53
N ARG A 90 -3.26 16.69 -15.62
CA ARG A 90 -1.86 16.41 -15.26
C ARG A 90 -1.70 16.01 -13.78
N LYS A 91 -2.57 16.50 -12.89
CA LYS A 91 -2.56 16.15 -11.46
C LYS A 91 -3.12 14.75 -11.16
N LEU A 92 -3.79 14.10 -12.13
CA LEU A 92 -4.25 12.71 -12.00
C LEU A 92 -3.15 11.66 -12.22
N MET A 93 -1.99 12.05 -12.75
CA MET A 93 -0.90 11.10 -12.94
C MET A 93 -0.33 10.61 -11.61
N ALA A 94 -0.24 11.48 -10.59
CA ALA A 94 0.31 11.09 -9.29
C ALA A 94 -0.51 9.98 -8.60
N PRO A 95 -1.84 10.06 -8.46
CA PRO A 95 -2.65 8.97 -7.92
C PRO A 95 -2.57 7.69 -8.75
N VAL A 96 -2.49 7.79 -10.08
CA VAL A 96 -2.38 6.62 -10.97
C VAL A 96 -1.06 5.89 -10.72
N VAL A 97 0.05 6.62 -10.71
CA VAL A 97 1.40 6.08 -10.49
C VAL A 97 1.54 5.46 -9.10
N VAL A 98 1.01 6.13 -8.07
CA VAL A 98 1.04 5.63 -6.68
C VAL A 98 0.13 4.41 -6.50
N ALA A 99 -1.08 4.43 -7.06
CA ALA A 99 -1.98 3.29 -7.01
C ALA A 99 -1.37 2.09 -7.75
N ALA A 100 -0.75 2.30 -8.90
CA ALA A 100 -0.05 1.26 -9.64
C ALA A 100 1.13 0.68 -8.84
N PHE A 101 1.87 1.51 -8.09
CA PHE A 101 2.95 1.05 -7.23
C PHE A 101 2.45 0.11 -6.14
N PHE A 102 1.40 0.50 -5.41
CA PHE A 102 0.81 -0.35 -4.38
C PHE A 102 0.20 -1.63 -4.96
N PHE A 103 -0.44 -1.53 -6.13
CA PHE A 103 -1.00 -2.70 -6.78
C PHE A 103 0.09 -3.68 -7.26
N ALA A 104 1.19 -3.16 -7.82
CA ALA A 104 2.35 -3.97 -8.18
C ALA A 104 2.97 -4.66 -6.96
N ASN A 105 3.04 -3.96 -5.82
CA ASN A 105 3.53 -4.53 -4.57
C ASN A 105 2.64 -5.68 -4.07
N LEU A 106 1.31 -5.52 -4.14
CA LEU A 106 0.35 -6.58 -3.81
C LEU A 106 0.51 -7.80 -4.72
N VAL A 107 0.56 -7.61 -6.04
CA VAL A 107 0.74 -8.71 -6.99
C VAL A 107 2.06 -9.45 -6.74
N LEU A 108 3.14 -8.70 -6.52
CA LEU A 108 4.44 -9.28 -6.22
C LEU A 108 4.39 -10.10 -4.94
N ALA A 109 3.82 -9.54 -3.87
CA ALA A 109 3.70 -10.20 -2.59
C ALA A 109 2.87 -11.49 -2.67
N GLY A 110 1.76 -11.48 -3.42
CA GLY A 110 0.89 -12.65 -3.58
C GLY A 110 1.56 -13.76 -4.36
N VAL A 111 2.26 -13.40 -5.43
CA VAL A 111 3.09 -14.35 -6.19
C VAL A 111 4.16 -14.94 -5.28
N PHE A 112 4.86 -14.12 -4.48
CA PHE A 112 5.83 -14.62 -3.50
C PHE A 112 5.18 -15.55 -2.47
N CYS A 113 4.00 -15.22 -1.92
CA CYS A 113 3.28 -16.09 -0.99
C CYS A 113 3.04 -17.49 -1.57
N LEU A 114 2.52 -17.55 -2.81
CA LEU A 114 2.26 -18.81 -3.50
C LEU A 114 3.54 -19.59 -3.77
N LEU A 115 4.62 -18.90 -4.12
CA LEU A 115 5.89 -19.53 -4.43
C LEU A 115 6.60 -20.05 -3.19
N PHE A 116 6.58 -19.31 -2.07
CA PHE A 116 7.08 -19.83 -0.80
C PHE A 116 6.24 -21.02 -0.31
N ALA A 117 4.92 -21.00 -0.53
CA ALA A 117 4.06 -22.14 -0.24
C ALA A 117 4.39 -23.38 -1.09
N GLN A 118 4.73 -23.19 -2.36
CA GLN A 118 5.02 -24.30 -3.28
C GLN A 118 6.48 -24.78 -3.23
N PHE A 119 7.44 -23.86 -3.28
CA PHE A 119 8.86 -24.12 -3.49
C PHE A 119 9.72 -23.93 -2.24
N ARG A 120 9.12 -23.59 -1.09
CA ARG A 120 9.82 -23.44 0.19
C ARG A 120 10.97 -22.44 0.08
N ASP A 121 12.13 -22.76 0.66
CA ASP A 121 13.32 -21.91 0.66
C ASP A 121 13.95 -21.75 -0.73
N SER A 122 13.61 -22.59 -1.72
CA SER A 122 14.08 -22.44 -3.11
C SER A 122 13.25 -21.45 -3.92
N ALA A 123 12.17 -20.89 -3.36
CA ALA A 123 11.31 -19.93 -4.06
C ALA A 123 12.07 -18.72 -4.63
N PRO A 124 13.00 -18.07 -3.91
CA PRO A 124 13.77 -16.96 -4.46
C PRO A 124 14.55 -17.38 -5.70
N ASP A 125 15.21 -18.54 -5.67
CA ASP A 125 16.02 -19.03 -6.80
C ASP A 125 15.19 -19.34 -8.05
N LYS A 126 13.93 -19.77 -7.88
CA LYS A 126 13.01 -20.03 -9.00
C LYS A 126 12.44 -18.76 -9.61
N VAL A 127 12.13 -17.74 -8.81
CA VAL A 127 11.64 -16.43 -9.31
C VAL A 127 12.74 -15.66 -10.01
N LEU A 128 13.91 -15.69 -9.41
CA LEU A 128 15.09 -14.94 -9.84
C LEU A 128 15.96 -15.76 -10.80
N PHE A 129 15.42 -16.82 -11.39
CA PHE A 129 16.10 -17.67 -12.37
C PHE A 129 16.82 -16.84 -13.43
N TRP A 130 16.20 -15.77 -13.92
CA TRP A 130 16.79 -14.82 -14.88
C TRP A 130 17.96 -13.99 -14.33
N THR A 131 18.03 -13.75 -13.02
CA THR A 131 19.09 -12.94 -12.38
C THR A 131 20.21 -13.75 -11.70
N ASN A 132 19.97 -15.02 -11.37
CA ASN A 132 20.99 -15.92 -10.83
C ASN A 132 21.56 -16.91 -11.86
N TYR A 133 20.81 -17.29 -12.91
CA TYR A 133 21.20 -18.35 -13.86
C TYR A 133 20.86 -18.06 -15.35
N GLY A 134 20.25 -16.91 -15.68
CA GLY A 134 19.81 -16.60 -17.05
C GLY A 134 20.93 -16.19 -18.02
N LEU A 135 22.09 -15.78 -17.51
CA LEU A 135 23.33 -15.71 -18.29
C LEU A 135 24.05 -17.05 -18.08
N PRO A 136 24.37 -17.79 -19.15
CA PRO A 136 25.19 -18.98 -18.99
C PRO A 136 26.52 -18.58 -18.30
N GLU A 137 27.06 -19.49 -17.49
CA GLU A 137 28.13 -19.22 -16.52
C GLU A 137 29.37 -18.56 -17.17
N ASP A 138 29.58 -18.88 -18.45
CA ASP A 138 30.59 -18.35 -19.37
C ASP A 138 30.43 -16.84 -19.68
N LEU A 139 29.21 -16.33 -19.69
CA LEU A 139 28.88 -14.91 -19.91
C LEU A 139 28.66 -14.14 -18.60
N ALA A 140 28.24 -14.82 -17.53
CA ALA A 140 27.97 -14.21 -16.23
C ALA A 140 29.24 -13.73 -15.52
N ALA A 141 30.30 -14.54 -15.51
CA ALA A 141 31.57 -14.21 -14.86
C ALA A 141 32.30 -13.00 -15.49
N PRO A 142 32.46 -12.89 -16.82
CA PRO A 142 33.10 -11.71 -17.42
C PRO A 142 32.25 -10.45 -17.32
N ALA A 143 30.91 -10.56 -17.39
CA ALA A 143 30.02 -9.42 -17.15
C ALA A 143 30.14 -8.89 -15.70
N GLN A 144 30.28 -9.79 -14.73
CA GLN A 144 30.53 -9.43 -13.32
C GLN A 144 31.90 -8.77 -13.13
N ALA A 145 32.96 -9.34 -13.72
CA ALA A 145 34.29 -8.75 -13.67
C ALA A 145 34.32 -7.37 -14.34
N ALA A 146 33.61 -7.19 -15.46
CA ALA A 146 33.47 -5.91 -16.14
C ALA A 146 32.68 -4.90 -15.31
N MET A 147 31.57 -5.31 -14.68
CA MET A 147 30.75 -4.44 -13.84
C MET A 147 31.50 -4.04 -12.56
N GLN A 148 32.22 -4.98 -11.91
CA GLN A 148 33.08 -4.69 -10.77
C GLN A 148 34.23 -3.75 -11.16
N LYS A 149 34.84 -3.95 -12.32
CA LYS A 149 35.91 -3.08 -12.83
C LYS A 149 35.40 -1.68 -13.18
N THR A 150 34.16 -1.56 -13.64
CA THR A 150 33.54 -0.28 -14.06
C THR A 150 32.99 0.51 -12.89
N PHE A 151 32.35 -0.16 -11.92
CA PHE A 151 31.63 0.49 -10.82
C PHE A 151 32.29 0.30 -9.45
N GLY A 152 33.34 -0.52 -9.32
CA GLY A 152 34.09 -0.70 -8.07
C GLY A 152 33.40 -1.53 -6.98
N PHE A 153 32.19 -2.06 -7.22
CA PHE A 153 31.43 -2.84 -6.24
C PHE A 153 31.34 -4.33 -6.63
N LYS A 154 31.57 -5.22 -5.64
CA LYS A 154 31.34 -6.67 -5.78
C LYS A 154 29.90 -6.98 -5.36
N LEU A 155 29.04 -7.29 -6.32
CA LEU A 155 27.66 -7.72 -6.02
C LEU A 155 27.67 -9.16 -5.51
N GLY A 156 27.26 -9.36 -4.25
CA GLY A 156 27.03 -10.70 -3.71
C GLY A 156 25.76 -11.33 -4.30
N ASN A 157 25.59 -12.64 -4.09
CA ASN A 157 24.39 -13.37 -4.54
C ASN A 157 23.09 -12.72 -4.01
N TRP A 158 23.11 -12.24 -2.76
CA TRP A 158 22.00 -11.52 -2.14
C TRP A 158 21.71 -10.17 -2.79
N ASP A 159 22.74 -9.47 -3.28
CA ASP A 159 22.56 -8.20 -3.97
C ASP A 159 21.92 -8.42 -5.35
N ARG A 160 22.24 -9.53 -6.04
CA ARG A 160 21.56 -9.92 -7.29
C ARG A 160 20.10 -10.24 -7.06
N THR A 161 19.77 -11.02 -6.03
CA THR A 161 18.41 -11.32 -5.63
C THR A 161 17.62 -10.04 -5.36
N ARG A 162 18.18 -9.09 -4.60
CA ARG A 162 17.55 -7.79 -4.32
C ARG A 162 17.32 -6.97 -5.60
N LEU A 163 18.31 -6.89 -6.48
CA LEU A 163 18.19 -6.17 -7.75
C LEU A 163 17.15 -6.79 -8.68
N GLY A 164 17.05 -8.13 -8.72
CA GLY A 164 16.03 -8.81 -9.50
C GLY A 164 14.62 -8.60 -8.95
N ILE A 165 14.44 -8.60 -7.64
CA ILE A 165 13.15 -8.26 -7.01
C ILE A 165 12.77 -6.81 -7.35
N LEU A 166 13.74 -5.89 -7.26
CA LEU A 166 13.53 -4.49 -7.63
C LEU A 166 13.20 -4.32 -9.12
N SER A 167 13.87 -5.05 -10.02
CA SER A 167 13.59 -4.96 -11.45
C SER A 167 12.20 -5.51 -11.79
N ILE A 168 11.80 -6.64 -11.20
CA ILE A 168 10.44 -7.20 -11.34
C ILE A 168 9.41 -6.20 -10.80
N LEU A 169 9.65 -5.61 -9.64
CA LEU A 169 8.77 -4.59 -9.06
C LEU A 169 8.64 -3.38 -9.99
N LEU A 170 9.74 -2.88 -10.57
CA LEU A 170 9.73 -1.76 -11.50
C LEU A 170 8.98 -2.08 -12.80
N LEU A 171 9.15 -3.31 -13.33
CA LEU A 171 8.44 -3.77 -14.53
C LEU A 171 6.93 -3.90 -14.25
N LEU A 172 6.55 -4.53 -13.14
CA LEU A 172 5.15 -4.63 -12.71
C LEU A 172 4.56 -3.23 -12.48
N TRP A 173 5.30 -2.35 -11.82
CA TRP A 173 4.88 -0.97 -11.57
C TRP A 173 4.67 -0.20 -12.88
N GLY A 174 5.58 -0.32 -13.84
CA GLY A 174 5.44 0.29 -15.17
C GLY A 174 4.22 -0.25 -15.91
N ALA A 175 4.04 -1.58 -15.93
CA ALA A 175 2.90 -2.23 -16.57
C ALA A 175 1.56 -1.78 -15.96
N TRP A 176 1.44 -1.80 -14.63
CA TRP A 176 0.23 -1.37 -13.93
C TRP A 176 -0.02 0.14 -14.07
N THR A 177 1.03 0.95 -14.11
CA THR A 177 0.92 2.39 -14.38
C THR A 177 0.31 2.63 -15.75
N PHE A 178 0.79 1.90 -16.76
CA PHE A 178 0.25 1.99 -18.12
C PHE A 178 -1.22 1.53 -18.19
N ILE A 179 -1.56 0.40 -17.56
CA ILE A 179 -2.93 -0.13 -17.52
C ILE A 179 -3.87 0.87 -16.82
N PHE A 180 -3.51 1.34 -15.62
CA PHE A 180 -4.35 2.28 -14.87
C PHE A 180 -4.48 3.63 -15.58
N TYR A 181 -3.42 4.11 -16.22
CA TYR A 181 -3.49 5.29 -17.07
C TYR A 181 -4.50 5.11 -18.20
N TYR A 182 -4.43 4.00 -18.94
CA TYR A 182 -5.35 3.72 -20.03
C TYR A 182 -6.81 3.59 -19.56
N LEU A 183 -7.04 2.93 -18.42
CA LEU A 183 -8.38 2.73 -17.85
C LEU A 183 -9.01 3.99 -17.26
N THR A 184 -8.19 4.98 -16.89
CA THR A 184 -8.64 6.23 -16.24
C THR A 184 -8.65 7.44 -17.17
N ARG A 185 -7.98 7.39 -18.33
CA ARG A 185 -7.82 8.53 -19.25
C ARG A 185 -9.14 9.20 -19.70
N HIS A 186 -10.22 8.43 -19.79
CA HIS A 186 -11.53 8.91 -20.26
C HIS A 186 -12.51 9.29 -19.14
N LYS A 187 -12.12 9.14 -17.87
CA LYS A 187 -13.02 9.34 -16.72
C LYS A 187 -12.79 10.69 -16.04
N SER A 188 -13.80 11.16 -15.31
CA SER A 188 -13.65 12.31 -14.42
C SER A 188 -12.67 11.98 -13.28
N ALA A 189 -12.03 13.01 -12.71
CA ALA A 189 -10.99 12.83 -11.69
C ALA A 189 -11.48 11.99 -10.49
N GLN A 190 -12.71 12.26 -10.06
CA GLN A 190 -13.34 11.57 -8.94
C GLN A 190 -13.69 10.12 -9.28
N ALA A 191 -14.24 9.85 -10.46
CA ALA A 191 -14.56 8.50 -10.89
C ALA A 191 -13.30 7.64 -11.12
N ALA A 192 -12.21 8.25 -11.60
CA ALA A 192 -10.91 7.59 -11.71
C ALA A 192 -10.39 7.19 -10.33
N GLN A 193 -10.39 8.11 -9.36
CA GLN A 193 -9.92 7.83 -7.99
C GLN A 193 -10.74 6.74 -7.30
N GLN A 194 -12.08 6.82 -7.35
CA GLN A 194 -12.94 5.80 -6.76
C GLN A 194 -12.67 4.41 -7.34
N ARG A 195 -12.44 4.34 -8.66
CA ARG A 195 -12.10 3.09 -9.33
C ARG A 195 -10.72 2.56 -8.89
N LEU A 196 -9.71 3.40 -8.82
CA LEU A 196 -8.36 3.01 -8.35
C LEU A 196 -8.41 2.48 -6.91
N LEU A 197 -9.10 3.20 -6.01
CA LEU A 197 -9.27 2.77 -4.62
C LEU A 197 -10.04 1.45 -4.52
N SER A 198 -11.05 1.25 -5.36
CA SER A 198 -11.82 -0.01 -5.40
C SER A 198 -10.95 -1.18 -5.85
N TRP A 199 -10.06 -0.96 -6.83
CA TRP A 199 -9.13 -1.98 -7.30
C TRP A 199 -8.07 -2.32 -6.24
N LEU A 200 -7.50 -1.31 -5.58
CA LEU A 200 -6.57 -1.51 -4.48
C LEU A 200 -7.22 -2.23 -3.28
N LEU A 201 -8.46 -1.88 -2.93
CA LEU A 201 -9.17 -2.54 -1.85
C LEU A 201 -9.48 -4.01 -2.19
N LYS A 202 -9.99 -4.28 -3.40
CA LYS A 202 -10.23 -5.66 -3.86
C LYS A 202 -8.93 -6.46 -3.93
N GLY A 203 -7.86 -5.86 -4.42
CA GLY A 203 -6.54 -6.48 -4.52
C GLY A 203 -5.95 -6.79 -3.15
N SER A 204 -6.04 -5.87 -2.18
CA SER A 204 -5.54 -6.09 -0.82
C SER A 204 -6.33 -7.17 -0.06
N ILE A 205 -7.65 -7.22 -0.23
CA ILE A 205 -8.47 -8.31 0.33
C ILE A 205 -8.08 -9.65 -0.29
N LEU A 206 -7.93 -9.72 -1.62
CA LEU A 206 -7.53 -10.94 -2.31
C LEU A 206 -6.13 -11.39 -1.86
N GLU A 207 -5.18 -10.46 -1.76
CA GLU A 207 -3.83 -10.73 -1.27
C GLU A 207 -3.86 -11.31 0.14
N PHE A 208 -4.59 -10.66 1.04
CA PHE A 208 -4.72 -11.14 2.41
C PHE A 208 -5.36 -12.54 2.49
N LEU A 209 -6.39 -12.79 1.67
CA LEU A 209 -7.07 -14.09 1.58
C LEU A 209 -6.14 -15.20 1.08
N VAL A 210 -5.18 -14.89 0.20
CA VAL A 210 -4.19 -15.85 -0.30
C VAL A 210 -3.02 -16.00 0.68
N ALA A 211 -2.56 -14.91 1.28
CA ALA A 211 -1.39 -14.88 2.15
C ALA A 211 -1.61 -15.66 3.46
N VAL A 212 -2.80 -15.54 4.07
CA VAL A 212 -3.12 -16.25 5.33
C VAL A 212 -3.00 -17.78 5.21
N PRO A 213 -3.67 -18.47 4.28
CA PRO A 213 -3.53 -19.92 4.15
C PRO A 213 -2.11 -20.33 3.73
N CYS A 214 -1.43 -19.55 2.88
CA CYS A 214 -0.04 -19.79 2.55
C CYS A 214 0.85 -19.73 3.80
N HIS A 215 0.66 -18.73 4.66
CA HIS A 215 1.40 -18.57 5.90
C HIS A 215 1.14 -19.73 6.87
N VAL A 216 -0.10 -20.16 7.04
CA VAL A 216 -0.45 -21.31 7.90
C VAL A 216 0.22 -22.60 7.41
N VAL A 217 0.17 -22.89 6.11
CA VAL A 217 0.78 -24.11 5.53
C VAL A 217 2.29 -24.10 5.67
N VAL A 218 2.92 -22.95 5.44
CA VAL A 218 4.38 -22.81 5.51
C VAL A 218 4.88 -22.85 6.94
N ARG A 219 4.10 -22.39 7.91
CA ARG A 219 4.50 -22.40 9.33
C ARG A 219 4.65 -23.80 9.91
N GLY A 220 3.94 -24.78 9.37
CA GLY A 220 4.11 -26.18 9.74
C GLY A 220 5.38 -26.83 9.15
N ARG A 221 6.21 -26.07 8.42
CA ARG A 221 7.44 -26.56 7.78
C ARG A 221 8.65 -25.94 8.47
N GLU A 222 9.75 -26.69 8.57
CA GLU A 222 11.03 -26.25 9.14
C GLU A 222 11.85 -25.37 8.17
N ASP A 223 11.18 -24.54 7.37
CA ASP A 223 11.78 -23.68 6.36
C ASP A 223 12.13 -22.31 6.97
N CYS A 224 13.35 -21.81 6.74
CA CYS A 224 13.86 -20.63 7.45
C CYS A 224 13.35 -19.30 6.86
N CYS A 225 13.09 -19.25 5.54
CA CYS A 225 12.77 -18.00 4.82
C CYS A 225 11.30 -17.91 4.39
N ALA A 226 10.64 -19.06 4.22
CA ALA A 226 9.28 -19.13 3.72
C ALA A 226 8.22 -18.46 4.65
N PRO A 227 8.32 -18.56 6.00
CA PRO A 227 7.40 -17.84 6.90
C PRO A 227 7.53 -16.31 6.78
N ALA A 228 8.75 -15.79 6.59
CA ALA A 228 8.99 -14.35 6.44
C ALA A 228 8.42 -13.79 5.12
N GLY A 229 8.53 -14.54 4.03
CA GLY A 229 7.98 -14.14 2.73
C GLY A 229 6.44 -14.09 2.71
N THR A 230 5.79 -15.08 3.32
CA THR A 230 4.31 -15.08 3.45
C THR A 230 3.80 -14.02 4.43
N PHE A 231 4.57 -13.73 5.47
CA PHE A 231 4.30 -12.63 6.40
C PHE A 231 4.29 -11.26 5.71
N TRP A 232 5.25 -11.03 4.79
CA TRP A 232 5.29 -9.81 3.99
C TRP A 232 3.98 -9.59 3.19
N GLY A 233 3.42 -10.65 2.58
CA GLY A 233 2.15 -10.55 1.84
C GLY A 233 0.97 -10.17 2.72
N MET A 234 0.86 -10.77 3.91
CA MET A 234 -0.16 -10.37 4.89
C MET A 234 0.01 -8.91 5.32
N ALA A 235 1.24 -8.48 5.59
CA ALA A 235 1.54 -7.11 6.02
C ALA A 235 1.24 -6.09 4.92
N ALA A 236 1.61 -6.39 3.67
CA ALA A 236 1.34 -5.55 2.51
C ALA A 236 -0.17 -5.44 2.22
N GLY A 237 -0.91 -6.55 2.28
CA GLY A 237 -2.37 -6.57 2.13
C GLY A 237 -3.06 -5.70 3.17
N LEU A 238 -2.75 -5.90 4.46
CA LEU A 238 -3.32 -5.11 5.55
C LEU A 238 -2.94 -3.62 5.45
N ALA A 239 -1.70 -3.32 5.09
CA ALA A 239 -1.21 -1.95 4.96
C ALA A 239 -1.91 -1.19 3.84
N VAL A 240 -2.03 -1.77 2.65
CA VAL A 240 -2.71 -1.14 1.51
C VAL A 240 -4.20 -1.00 1.79
N MET A 241 -4.82 -1.98 2.47
CA MET A 241 -6.21 -1.88 2.89
C MET A 241 -6.44 -0.69 3.83
N LEU A 242 -5.60 -0.54 4.87
CA LEU A 242 -5.63 0.61 5.80
C LEU A 242 -5.45 1.94 5.05
N LEU A 243 -4.49 1.98 4.13
CA LEU A 243 -4.19 3.16 3.33
C LEU A 243 -5.41 3.64 2.53
N CYS A 244 -6.13 2.70 1.90
CA CYS A 244 -7.32 2.99 1.09
C CYS A 244 -8.47 3.62 1.90
N PHE A 245 -8.55 3.40 3.21
CA PHE A 245 -9.59 4.01 4.05
C PHE A 245 -9.42 5.53 4.21
N GLY A 246 -8.21 6.08 4.11
CA GLY A 246 -7.93 7.48 4.45
C GLY A 246 -8.63 8.48 3.54
N PRO A 247 -8.47 8.38 2.20
CA PRO A 247 -9.21 9.19 1.26
C PRO A 247 -10.73 9.04 1.41
N GLY A 248 -11.22 7.82 1.67
CA GLY A 248 -12.65 7.53 1.85
C GLY A 248 -13.25 8.25 3.07
N LEU A 249 -12.56 8.20 4.21
CA LEU A 249 -12.98 8.86 5.44
C LEU A 249 -13.02 10.39 5.28
N PHE A 250 -12.03 10.95 4.56
CA PHE A 250 -11.97 12.38 4.29
C PHE A 250 -13.21 12.88 3.52
N PHE A 251 -13.63 12.16 2.47
CA PHE A 251 -14.82 12.55 1.71
C PHE A 251 -16.10 12.49 2.55
N LEU A 252 -16.25 11.47 3.40
CA LEU A 252 -17.40 11.35 4.30
C LEU A 252 -17.42 12.49 5.32
N PHE A 253 -16.27 12.80 5.93
CA PHE A 253 -16.16 13.86 6.93
C PHE A 253 -16.42 15.25 6.33
N ARG A 254 -15.92 15.54 5.12
CA ARG A 254 -16.23 16.78 4.40
C ARG A 254 -17.73 16.91 4.13
N ASN A 255 -18.36 15.88 3.59
CA ASN A 255 -19.78 15.89 3.27
C ASN A 255 -20.62 16.10 4.54
N ARG A 256 -20.22 15.50 5.66
CA ARG A 256 -20.86 15.74 6.96
C ARG A 256 -20.70 17.17 7.43
N LEU A 257 -19.49 17.75 7.39
CA LEU A 257 -19.27 19.13 7.81
C LEU A 257 -20.02 20.15 6.94
N GLN A 258 -20.14 19.89 5.64
CA GLN A 258 -20.91 20.77 4.75
C GLN A 258 -22.40 20.77 5.11
N ARG A 259 -22.96 19.61 5.46
CA ARG A 259 -24.35 19.50 5.93
C ARG A 259 -24.60 20.16 7.28
N LEU A 260 -23.55 20.29 8.11
CA LEU A 260 -23.63 20.92 9.43
C LEU A 260 -23.39 22.43 9.39
N ARG A 261 -23.02 23.01 8.24
CA ARG A 261 -22.93 24.47 8.13
C ARG A 261 -24.34 25.06 8.13
N PRO A 262 -24.66 25.97 9.07
CA PRO A 262 -25.92 26.69 9.01
C PRO A 262 -26.04 27.43 7.68
N PRO A 263 -27.25 27.55 7.10
CA PRO A 263 -27.50 28.50 6.02
C PRO A 263 -26.99 29.87 6.45
N ALA A 264 -26.31 30.58 5.55
CA ALA A 264 -25.88 31.95 5.83
C ALA A 264 -27.12 32.76 6.26
N PRO A 265 -27.03 33.59 7.32
CA PRO A 265 -28.14 34.43 7.71
C PRO A 265 -28.56 35.28 6.51
N ILE A 266 -29.84 35.21 6.16
CA ILE A 266 -30.43 36.02 5.09
C ILE A 266 -30.17 37.47 5.48
N THR A 267 -29.32 38.16 4.73
CA THR A 267 -29.04 39.57 4.98
C THR A 267 -30.31 40.37 4.68
N ASP A 268 -30.66 41.33 5.54
CA ASP A 268 -31.87 42.18 5.49
C ASP A 268 -32.19 42.79 4.09
N ARG A 269 -31.17 42.92 3.22
CA ARG A 269 -31.34 43.32 1.82
C ARG A 269 -32.18 42.36 0.99
N GLN A 270 -32.12 41.05 1.23
CA GLN A 270 -32.90 40.07 0.46
C GLN A 270 -34.37 40.03 0.88
N VAL A 271 -34.66 40.32 2.16
CA VAL A 271 -36.03 40.48 2.67
C VAL A 271 -36.67 41.76 2.12
N ARG A 272 -35.94 42.89 2.11
CA ARG A 272 -36.44 44.15 1.52
C ARG A 272 -36.64 44.09 0.00
N ALA A 273 -35.85 43.31 -0.72
CA ALA A 273 -36.01 43.16 -2.18
C ALA A 273 -37.22 42.28 -2.57
N GLY A 274 -37.73 41.43 -1.67
CA GLY A 274 -38.92 40.60 -1.89
C GLY A 274 -40.25 41.26 -1.48
N HIS A 275 -40.21 42.47 -0.90
CA HIS A 275 -41.38 43.29 -0.57
C HIS A 275 -41.32 44.62 -1.33
N GLY A 276 -41.10 44.53 -2.64
CA GLY A 276 -41.35 45.66 -3.55
C GLY A 276 -42.87 45.93 -3.65
N PRO A 277 -43.28 47.19 -3.84
CA PRO A 277 -44.68 47.61 -3.80
C PRO A 277 -45.40 47.23 -5.11
N GLU A 278 -45.77 45.95 -5.27
CA GLU A 278 -46.56 45.47 -6.42
C GLU A 278 -48.06 45.33 -6.11
N SER A 279 -48.51 45.76 -4.92
CA SER A 279 -49.88 45.59 -4.43
C SER A 279 -50.80 46.80 -4.67
N ALA A 280 -50.38 47.83 -5.41
CA ALA A 280 -51.14 49.11 -5.51
C ALA A 280 -51.62 49.46 -6.93
N ALA A 281 -51.86 48.47 -7.80
CA ALA A 281 -52.24 48.72 -9.20
C ALA A 281 -53.51 47.99 -9.67
N ASN A 282 -54.41 47.62 -8.76
CA ASN A 282 -55.75 47.10 -9.11
C ASN A 282 -56.82 47.76 -8.21
N GLU A 283 -57.11 49.04 -8.46
CA GLU A 283 -58.42 49.68 -8.23
C GLU A 283 -58.73 50.60 -9.40
#